data_AF-A0A7X8J0M9-F1
#
_entry.id   AF-A0A7X8J0M9-F1
#
_cell.length_a   1.000
_cell.length_b   1.000
_cell.length_c   1.000
_cell.angle_alpha   90.00
_cell.angle_beta   90.00
_cell.angle_gamma   90.00
#
_symmetry.space_group_name_H-M   'P 1'
#
loop_
_entity.id
_entity.type
_entity.pdbx_description
1 polymer ?
#
loop_
_entity_poly.entity_id
_entity_poly.type
_entity_poly.pdbx_seq_one_letter_code
_entity_poly.pdbx_strand_id
1 'polypeptide(L)'
;MRRKICYILVIAAIIVLAVCLLPYPAAVNCKIEGVLWNDVDDNVETVKITIRGRYYKYLLRNNVFKGEFLVSDVNSWGMFLKDYDILKFETKKLNEYERAWLAYYDRYQNKISWLGTITFKGNFKEFVISLDYSSGDDAHYYISSPSLNREEAYKLAHKMA
;
A
#
# COMPACT_ATOMS: atom_id res chain seq x y z
N MET A 1 -40.86 -34.20 1.86
CA MET A 1 -39.83 -33.48 2.66
C MET A 1 -38.46 -33.40 1.98
N ARG A 2 -37.90 -34.49 1.45
CA ARG A 2 -36.54 -34.49 0.83
C ARG A 2 -36.29 -33.40 -0.23
N ARG A 3 -37.23 -33.14 -1.15
CA ARG A 3 -37.09 -32.09 -2.18
C ARG A 3 -36.95 -30.68 -1.58
N LYS A 4 -37.71 -30.35 -0.52
CA LYS A 4 -37.62 -29.05 0.17
C LYS A 4 -36.26 -28.86 0.84
N ILE A 5 -35.72 -29.92 1.43
CA ILE A 5 -34.38 -29.92 2.05
C ILE A 5 -33.31 -29.70 0.97
N CYS A 6 -33.40 -30.39 -0.17
CA CYS A 6 -32.49 -30.16 -1.31
C CYS A 6 -32.52 -28.70 -1.79
N TYR A 7 -33.70 -28.09 -1.93
CA TYR A 7 -33.80 -26.68 -2.35
C TYR A 7 -33.14 -25.73 -1.34
N ILE A 8 -33.37 -25.94 -0.04
CA ILE A 8 -32.73 -25.13 1.01
C ILE A 8 -31.21 -25.23 0.94
N LEU A 9 -30.67 -26.45 0.74
CA LEU A 9 -29.22 -26.66 0.63
C LEU A 9 -28.62 -25.96 -0.61
N VAL A 10 -29.31 -26.02 -1.76
CA VAL A 10 -28.86 -25.34 -2.98
C VAL A 10 -28.86 -23.83 -2.79
N ILE A 11 -29.93 -23.28 -2.20
CA ILE A 11 -30.02 -21.83 -1.92
C ILE A 11 -28.91 -21.41 -0.95
N ALA A 12 -28.67 -22.18 0.12
CA ALA A 12 -27.59 -21.90 1.07
C ALA A 12 -26.22 -21.90 0.38
N ALA A 13 -25.95 -22.88 -0.49
CA ALA A 13 -24.69 -22.93 -1.24
C ALA A 13 -24.51 -21.71 -2.16
N ILE A 14 -25.57 -21.26 -2.85
CA ILE A 14 -25.54 -20.06 -3.70
C ILE A 14 -25.26 -18.81 -2.85
N ILE A 15 -25.91 -18.67 -1.69
CA ILE A 15 -25.68 -17.53 -0.80
C ILE A 15 -24.24 -17.53 -0.29
N VAL A 16 -23.71 -18.67 0.14
CA VAL A 16 -22.31 -18.78 0.58
C VAL A 16 -21.34 -18.38 -0.53
N LEU A 17 -21.54 -18.89 -1.75
CA LEU A 17 -20.73 -18.50 -2.90
C LEU A 17 -20.82 -17.00 -3.20
N ALA A 18 -22.03 -16.42 -3.13
CA ALA A 18 -22.23 -14.99 -3.34
C ALA A 18 -21.51 -14.15 -2.27
N VAL A 19 -21.58 -14.55 -0.99
CA VAL A 19 -20.85 -13.89 0.11
C VAL A 19 -19.34 -13.98 -0.09
N CYS A 20 -18.83 -15.11 -0.59
CA CYS A 20 -17.40 -15.27 -0.89
C CYS A 20 -16.89 -14.33 -2.01
N LEU A 21 -17.78 -13.80 -2.85
CA LEU A 21 -17.46 -12.85 -3.92
C LEU A 21 -17.54 -11.38 -3.46
N LEU A 22 -18.24 -11.10 -2.35
CA LEU A 22 -18.39 -9.75 -1.83
C LEU A 22 -17.12 -9.32 -1.07
N PRO A 23 -16.66 -8.06 -1.26
CA PRO A 23 -15.55 -7.55 -0.46
C PRO A 23 -15.98 -7.31 0.98
N TYR A 24 -15.03 -7.50 1.90
CA TYR A 24 -15.11 -6.93 3.23
C TYR A 24 -14.37 -5.57 3.25
N PRO A 25 -15.10 -4.43 3.24
CA PRO A 25 -14.48 -3.11 3.27
C PRO A 25 -13.99 -2.78 4.68
N ALA A 26 -12.71 -2.47 4.82
CA ALA A 26 -12.13 -1.89 6.03
C ALA A 26 -11.77 -0.42 5.77
N ALA A 27 -12.23 0.50 6.62
CA ALA A 27 -11.76 1.87 6.58
C ALA A 27 -10.29 1.91 7.02
N VAL A 28 -9.48 2.68 6.29
CA VAL A 28 -8.10 2.99 6.64
C VAL A 28 -8.03 4.49 6.88
N ASN A 29 -7.56 4.87 8.06
CA ASN A 29 -7.27 6.25 8.43
C ASN A 29 -6.17 6.21 9.48
N CYS A 30 -4.93 6.16 9.03
CA CYS A 30 -3.77 6.13 9.91
C CYS A 30 -2.82 7.27 9.58
N LYS A 31 -2.12 7.74 10.62
CA LYS A 31 -0.99 8.64 10.53
C LYS A 31 0.19 7.91 11.13
N ILE A 32 1.28 7.82 10.39
CA ILE A 32 2.44 7.04 10.79
C ILE A 32 3.69 7.86 10.53
N GLU A 33 4.62 7.78 11.47
CA GLU A 33 5.96 8.33 11.32
C GLU A 33 6.86 7.23 10.74
N GLY A 34 7.60 7.61 9.72
CA GLY A 34 8.55 6.73 9.05
C GLY A 34 9.85 7.45 8.75
N VAL A 35 10.71 6.73 8.06
CA VAL A 35 12.03 7.20 7.66
C VAL A 35 12.16 7.13 6.15
N LEU A 36 12.52 8.25 5.54
CA LEU A 36 13.03 8.32 4.17
C LEU A 36 14.56 8.19 4.20
N TRP A 37 15.10 7.28 3.39
CA TRP A 37 16.53 7.05 3.25
C TRP A 37 16.89 6.63 1.82
N ASN A 38 18.14 6.84 1.40
CA ASN A 38 18.70 6.27 0.17
C ASN A 38 19.79 5.25 0.48
N ASP A 39 20.01 4.33 -0.44
CA ASP A 39 21.03 3.27 -0.31
C ASP A 39 22.47 3.75 -0.54
N VAL A 40 22.64 4.92 -1.18
CA VAL A 40 23.96 5.50 -1.49
C VAL A 40 24.48 6.40 -0.37
N ASP A 41 23.63 7.21 0.27
CA ASP A 41 24.05 8.15 1.30
C ASP A 41 23.50 7.78 2.69
N ASP A 42 24.13 8.36 3.71
CA ASP A 42 23.69 8.23 5.11
C ASP A 42 22.60 9.25 5.48
N ASN A 43 22.01 9.91 4.47
CA ASN A 43 21.04 10.97 4.70
C ASN A 43 19.67 10.38 5.03
N VAL A 44 19.13 10.76 6.18
CA VAL A 44 17.93 10.17 6.77
C VAL A 44 17.00 11.29 7.18
N GLU A 45 15.76 11.21 6.72
CA GLU A 45 14.73 12.17 7.07
C GLU A 45 13.55 11.47 7.73
N THR A 46 13.05 12.06 8.81
CA THR A 46 11.76 11.66 9.37
C THR A 46 10.64 12.20 8.49
N VAL A 47 9.72 11.33 8.10
CA VAL A 47 8.56 11.70 7.28
C VAL A 47 7.26 11.32 7.99
N LYS A 48 6.22 12.14 7.80
CA LYS A 48 4.87 11.84 8.29
C LYS A 48 3.97 11.44 7.15
N ILE A 49 3.35 10.27 7.27
CA ILE A 49 2.54 9.67 6.23
C ILE A 49 1.13 9.49 6.75
N THR A 50 0.17 10.10 6.07
CA THR A 50 -1.26 9.92 6.33
C THR A 50 -1.86 9.06 5.22
N ILE A 51 -2.46 7.94 5.59
CA ILE A 51 -3.12 7.02 4.66
C ILE A 51 -4.61 7.02 4.97
N ARG A 52 -5.42 7.38 3.99
CA ARG A 52 -6.88 7.44 4.12
C ARG A 52 -7.55 6.71 2.98
N GLY A 53 -8.58 5.92 3.25
CA GLY A 53 -9.32 5.24 2.21
C GLY A 53 -10.11 4.04 2.69
N ARG A 54 -10.39 3.14 1.74
CA ARG A 54 -11.05 1.86 1.98
C ARG A 54 -10.22 0.73 1.39
N TYR A 55 -10.00 -0.27 2.23
CA TYR A 55 -9.33 -1.50 1.86
C TYR A 55 -10.34 -2.63 1.70
N TYR A 56 -10.51 -3.10 0.47
CA TYR A 56 -11.46 -4.12 0.10
C TYR A 56 -10.77 -5.46 0.04
N LYS A 57 -10.99 -6.28 1.08
CA LYS A 57 -10.46 -7.65 1.14
C LYS A 57 -11.38 -8.59 0.42
N TYR A 58 -10.84 -9.40 -0.49
CA TYR A 58 -11.59 -10.41 -1.21
C TYR A 58 -11.06 -11.80 -0.86
N LEU A 59 -11.95 -12.79 -0.86
CA LEU A 59 -11.58 -14.19 -0.63
C LEU A 59 -11.02 -14.84 -1.90
N LEU A 60 -11.57 -14.49 -3.07
CA LEU A 60 -11.32 -15.17 -4.34
C LEU A 60 -10.65 -14.29 -5.42
N ARG A 61 -10.22 -13.06 -5.08
CA ARG A 61 -9.47 -12.18 -5.98
C ARG A 61 -8.49 -11.30 -5.21
N ASN A 62 -7.69 -10.54 -5.93
CA ASN A 62 -6.74 -9.58 -5.36
C ASN A 62 -7.47 -8.54 -4.48
N ASN A 63 -6.82 -8.14 -3.38
CA ASN A 63 -7.33 -7.06 -2.56
C ASN A 63 -7.15 -5.74 -3.29
N VAL A 64 -8.01 -4.78 -2.96
CA VAL A 64 -8.02 -3.47 -3.62
C VAL A 64 -7.99 -2.39 -2.56
N PHE A 65 -7.03 -1.49 -2.67
CA PHE A 65 -7.04 -0.24 -1.91
C PHE A 65 -7.52 0.91 -2.80
N LYS A 66 -8.42 1.72 -2.25
CA LYS A 66 -8.86 2.99 -2.86
C LYS A 66 -8.74 4.07 -1.80
N GLY A 67 -7.96 5.11 -2.06
CA GLY A 67 -7.66 6.11 -1.05
C GLY A 67 -6.67 7.16 -1.50
N GLU A 68 -5.95 7.72 -0.54
CA GLU A 68 -4.90 8.71 -0.74
C GLU A 68 -3.74 8.42 0.22
N PHE A 69 -2.53 8.79 -0.19
CA PHE A 69 -1.35 8.81 0.66
C PHE A 69 -0.79 10.23 0.65
N LEU A 70 -0.72 10.84 1.82
CA LEU A 70 -0.21 12.18 2.00
C LEU A 70 1.11 12.07 2.75
N VAL A 71 2.21 12.50 2.14
CA VAL A 71 3.53 12.53 2.77
C VAL A 71 3.88 13.99 3.08
N SER A 72 4.36 14.22 4.30
CA SER A 72 4.67 15.54 4.84
C SER A 72 6.00 15.53 5.60
N ASP A 73 6.52 16.73 5.89
CA ASP A 73 7.79 16.97 6.60
C ASP A 73 9.06 16.50 5.87
N VAL A 74 9.04 16.52 4.52
CA VAL A 74 10.22 16.27 3.68
C VAL A 74 11.00 17.57 3.52
N ASN A 75 12.22 17.64 4.06
CA ASN A 75 13.04 18.86 4.13
C ASN A 75 14.08 18.93 3.01
N SER A 76 14.65 17.80 2.62
CA SER A 76 15.86 17.76 1.79
C SER A 76 15.60 17.56 0.30
N TRP A 77 14.37 17.18 -0.07
CA TRP A 77 13.99 16.80 -1.43
C TRP A 77 12.62 17.36 -1.81
N GLY A 78 12.56 18.69 -2.02
CA GLY A 78 11.37 19.49 -2.33
C GLY A 78 10.62 19.16 -3.62
N MET A 79 10.65 17.94 -4.12
CA MET A 79 9.86 17.49 -5.27
C MET A 79 9.25 16.11 -4.97
N PHE A 80 8.02 15.90 -5.45
CA PHE A 80 7.40 14.60 -5.73
C PHE A 80 6.51 13.89 -4.70
N LEU A 81 6.27 14.38 -3.47
CA LEU A 81 5.31 13.71 -2.56
C LEU A 81 4.28 14.58 -1.81
N LYS A 82 4.25 15.90 -2.05
CA LYS A 82 3.18 16.76 -1.48
C LYS A 82 1.87 16.55 -2.25
N ASP A 83 0.84 16.10 -1.53
CA ASP A 83 -0.56 16.04 -1.97
C ASP A 83 -0.84 15.19 -3.22
N TYR A 84 -0.34 13.96 -3.26
CA TYR A 84 -0.69 13.01 -4.32
C TYR A 84 -1.94 12.20 -3.97
N ASP A 85 -2.95 12.32 -4.83
CA ASP A 85 -4.08 11.40 -4.84
C ASP A 85 -3.62 10.06 -5.43
N ILE A 86 -3.23 9.10 -4.57
CA ILE A 86 -2.94 7.73 -5.02
C ILE A 86 -4.25 7.05 -5.44
N LEU A 87 -4.55 7.10 -6.73
CA LEU A 87 -5.90 6.88 -7.25
C LEU A 87 -6.53 5.51 -6.91
N LYS A 88 -5.76 4.42 -6.98
CA LYS A 88 -6.18 3.04 -6.66
C LYS A 88 -5.02 2.09 -6.96
N PHE A 89 -4.80 1.07 -6.13
CA PHE A 89 -3.92 -0.04 -6.50
C PHE A 89 -4.51 -1.39 -6.12
N GLU A 90 -4.15 -2.40 -6.90
CA GLU A 90 -4.48 -3.80 -6.64
C GLU A 90 -3.26 -4.47 -6.02
N THR A 91 -3.50 -5.26 -4.98
CA THR A 91 -2.41 -5.92 -4.27
C THR A 91 -2.27 -7.36 -4.71
N LYS A 92 -1.02 -7.82 -4.69
CA LYS A 92 -0.69 -9.24 -4.76
C LYS A 92 -0.24 -9.67 -3.37
N LYS A 93 -0.80 -10.78 -2.88
CA LYS A 93 -0.37 -11.38 -1.62
C LYS A 93 1.02 -12.00 -1.80
N LEU A 94 1.93 -11.64 -0.90
CA LEU A 94 3.30 -12.14 -0.81
C LEU A 94 3.50 -12.68 0.61
N ASN A 95 3.23 -13.98 0.83
CA ASN A 95 3.21 -14.61 2.15
C ASN A 95 2.28 -13.87 3.14
N GLU A 96 2.83 -13.27 4.19
CA GLU A 96 2.12 -12.47 5.19
C GLU A 96 2.01 -10.98 4.81
N TYR A 97 2.66 -10.56 3.72
CA TYR A 97 2.68 -9.21 3.20
C TYR A 97 1.79 -9.06 1.97
N GLU A 98 1.54 -7.82 1.61
CA GLU A 98 0.85 -7.45 0.39
C GLU A 98 1.70 -6.44 -0.37
N ARG A 99 1.90 -6.66 -1.67
CA ARG A 99 2.67 -5.78 -2.55
C ARG A 99 1.80 -5.17 -3.63
N ALA A 100 2.02 -3.91 -3.94
CA ALA A 100 1.35 -3.21 -5.03
C ALA A 100 2.27 -2.18 -5.69
N TRP A 101 1.95 -1.84 -6.93
CA TRP A 101 2.55 -0.69 -7.61
C TRP A 101 1.83 0.58 -7.19
N LEU A 102 2.59 1.60 -6.80
CA LEU A 102 2.08 2.92 -6.49
C LEU A 102 2.14 3.79 -7.73
N ALA A 103 0.98 4.31 -8.11
CA ALA A 103 0.83 5.32 -9.14
C ALA A 103 0.22 6.58 -8.56
N TYR A 104 0.58 7.72 -9.12
CA TYR A 104 0.01 9.01 -8.77
C TYR A 104 -0.46 9.74 -10.02
N TYR A 105 -1.40 10.66 -9.84
CA TYR A 105 -1.82 11.56 -10.90
C TYR A 105 -0.97 12.84 -10.88
N ASP A 106 -0.15 13.00 -11.91
CA ASP A 106 0.60 14.23 -12.16
C ASP A 106 -0.34 15.26 -12.78
N ARG A 107 -0.79 16.22 -11.97
CA ARG A 107 -1.69 17.29 -12.42
C ARG A 107 -1.03 18.24 -13.42
N TYR A 108 0.29 18.42 -13.35
CA TYR A 108 1.01 19.33 -14.25
C TYR A 108 1.15 18.74 -15.65
N GLN A 109 1.40 17.44 -15.71
CA GLN A 109 1.52 16.72 -16.98
C GLN A 109 0.21 16.05 -17.44
N ASN A 110 -0.85 16.18 -16.63
CA ASN A 110 -2.15 15.55 -16.84
C ASN A 110 -2.05 14.04 -17.17
N LYS A 111 -1.22 13.31 -16.41
CA LYS A 111 -0.96 11.89 -16.67
C LYS A 111 -0.84 11.09 -15.38
N ILE A 112 -1.00 9.78 -15.50
CA ILE A 112 -0.64 8.86 -14.42
C ILE A 112 0.85 8.54 -14.54
N SER A 113 1.57 8.72 -13.44
CA SER A 113 2.99 8.40 -13.31
C SER A 113 3.17 7.32 -12.24
N TRP A 114 4.21 6.50 -12.40
CA TRP A 114 4.56 5.47 -11.42
C TRP A 114 5.53 6.05 -10.40
N LEU A 115 5.22 5.83 -9.12
CA LEU A 115 6.07 6.24 -8.01
C LEU A 115 7.05 5.12 -7.61
N GLY A 116 6.62 3.87 -7.73
CA GLY A 116 7.38 2.69 -7.36
C GLY A 116 6.49 1.59 -6.80
N THR A 117 6.97 0.86 -5.80
CA THR A 117 6.23 -0.24 -5.16
C THR A 117 6.04 -0.03 -3.68
N ILE A 118 4.91 -0.48 -3.15
CA ILE A 118 4.65 -0.58 -1.71
C ILE A 118 4.52 -2.05 -1.33
N THR A 119 5.19 -2.44 -0.26
CA THR A 119 4.93 -3.69 0.46
C THR A 119 4.43 -3.33 1.85
N PHE A 120 3.35 -3.97 2.32
CA PHE A 120 2.74 -3.63 3.61
C PHE A 120 2.12 -4.83 4.32
N LYS A 121 1.90 -4.68 5.63
CA LYS A 121 1.26 -5.65 6.52
C LYS A 121 0.22 -4.97 7.42
N GLY A 122 -0.82 -5.72 7.78
CA GLY A 122 -1.73 -5.34 8.86
C GLY A 122 -2.53 -4.06 8.62
N ASN A 123 -3.01 -3.81 7.39
CA ASN A 123 -3.66 -2.56 6.96
C ASN A 123 -2.71 -1.34 7.11
N PHE A 124 -1.52 -1.43 6.53
CA PHE A 124 -0.50 -0.37 6.54
C PHE A 124 0.10 -0.04 7.91
N LYS A 125 -0.01 -0.94 8.90
CA LYS A 125 0.68 -0.76 10.20
C LYS A 125 2.20 -0.83 10.04
N GLU A 126 2.66 -1.72 9.17
CA GLU A 126 4.05 -1.82 8.71
C GLU A 126 4.04 -1.70 7.19
N PHE A 127 4.93 -0.89 6.63
CA PHE A 127 5.13 -0.80 5.19
C PHE A 127 6.52 -0.32 4.80
N VAL A 128 6.88 -0.65 3.57
CA VAL A 128 8.06 -0.16 2.87
C VAL A 128 7.62 0.29 1.48
N ILE A 129 7.93 1.53 1.12
CA ILE A 129 7.78 2.04 -0.24
C ILE A 129 9.17 2.12 -0.85
N SER A 130 9.39 1.38 -1.93
CA SER A 130 10.56 1.52 -2.80
C SER A 130 10.18 2.51 -3.90
N LEU A 131 10.89 3.62 -3.99
CA LEU A 131 10.66 4.65 -4.99
C LEU A 131 11.53 4.37 -6.20
N ASP A 132 10.92 4.29 -7.38
CA ASP A 132 11.65 4.09 -8.64
C ASP A 132 12.10 5.46 -9.15
N TYR A 133 13.26 5.93 -8.69
CA TYR A 133 13.84 7.17 -9.20
C TYR A 133 14.67 6.87 -10.45
N SER A 134 14.29 7.50 -11.57
CA SER A 134 14.99 7.36 -12.85
C SER A 134 15.92 8.55 -13.15
N SER A 135 16.59 9.12 -12.15
CA SER A 135 17.81 9.89 -12.47
C SER A 135 18.93 8.87 -12.60
N GLY A 136 19.79 8.96 -13.61
CA GLY A 136 20.86 7.99 -13.90
C GLY A 136 21.96 7.78 -12.84
N ASP A 137 21.70 8.09 -11.57
CA ASP A 137 22.48 7.67 -10.42
C ASP A 137 21.81 6.43 -9.81
N ASP A 138 22.59 5.41 -9.45
CA ASP A 138 22.13 4.11 -8.90
C ASP A 138 21.44 4.21 -7.51
N ALA A 139 20.92 5.38 -7.13
CA ALA A 139 20.32 5.62 -5.83
C ALA A 139 18.86 5.14 -5.77
N HIS A 140 18.60 4.11 -4.97
CA HIS A 140 17.27 3.65 -4.61
C HIS A 140 16.80 4.29 -3.30
N TYR A 141 15.64 4.95 -3.36
CA TYR A 141 15.03 5.60 -2.20
C TYR A 141 13.97 4.72 -1.58
N TYR A 142 13.93 4.70 -0.26
CA TYR A 142 13.02 3.91 0.51
C TYR A 142 12.34 4.74 1.59
N ILE A 143 11.04 4.50 1.76
CA ILE A 143 10.27 5.01 2.89
C ILE A 143 9.81 3.82 3.71
N SER A 144 10.25 3.74 4.97
CA SER A 144 9.96 2.59 5.85
C SER A 144 9.24 3.04 7.11
N SER A 145 8.26 2.25 7.54
CA SER A 145 7.45 2.56 8.71
C SER A 145 6.88 1.28 9.36
N PRO A 146 6.82 1.18 10.70
CA PRO A 146 7.39 2.13 11.65
C PRO A 146 8.91 1.97 11.69
N SER A 147 9.63 3.09 11.73
CA SER A 147 11.08 3.09 11.87
C SER A 147 11.48 4.44 12.46
N LEU A 148 12.41 4.44 13.40
CA LEU A 148 12.88 5.67 14.05
C LEU A 148 14.24 6.13 13.51
N ASN A 149 14.96 5.24 12.84
CA ASN A 149 16.29 5.47 12.31
C ASN A 149 16.53 4.59 11.06
N ARG A 150 17.68 4.80 10.42
CA ARG A 150 18.09 4.06 9.22
C ARG A 150 18.24 2.58 9.43
N GLU A 151 18.82 2.15 10.55
CA GLU A 151 19.08 0.71 10.79
C GLU A 151 17.76 -0.07 10.90
N GLU A 152 16.79 0.48 11.62
CA GLU A 152 15.43 -0.07 11.71
C GLU A 152 14.74 -0.07 10.33
N ALA A 153 14.84 1.03 9.59
CA ALA A 153 14.28 1.16 8.25
C ALA A 153 14.88 0.13 7.28
N TYR A 154 16.19 -0.04 7.29
CA TYR A 154 16.91 -1.00 6.48
C TYR A 154 16.52 -2.44 6.82
N LYS A 155 16.47 -2.79 8.11
CA LYS A 155 16.02 -4.12 8.58
C LYS A 155 14.59 -4.39 8.12
N LEU A 156 13.71 -3.40 8.21
CA LEU A 156 12.32 -3.54 7.76
C LEU A 156 12.23 -3.72 6.23
N ALA A 157 12.98 -2.93 5.46
CA ALA A 157 13.06 -3.07 4.00
C ALA A 157 13.52 -4.47 3.59
N HIS A 158 14.58 -4.99 4.19
CA HIS A 158 15.11 -6.33 3.88
C HIS A 158 14.16 -7.46 4.30
N LYS A 159 13.41 -7.26 5.39
CA LYS A 159 12.37 -8.21 5.83
C LYS A 159 11.18 -8.26 4.86
N MET A 160 10.90 -7.18 4.14
CA MET A 160 9.71 -7.02 3.29
C MET A 160 9.99 -7.05 1.77
N ALA A 161 11.26 -7.09 1.37
CA ALA A 161 11.71 -7.29 -0.01
C ALA A 161 11.37 -8.70 -0.51
#